data_AF-A0A965J0W1-F1
#
_entry.id   AF-A0A965J0W1-F1
#
_cell.length_a   1.000
_cell.length_b   1.000
_cell.length_c   1.000
_cell.angle_alpha   90.00
_cell.angle_beta   90.00
_cell.angle_gamma   90.00
#
_symmetry.space_group_name_H-M   'P 1'
#
loop_
_entity.id
_entity.type
_entity.pdbx_description
1 polymer ?
#
loop_
_entity_poly.entity_id
_entity_poly.type
_entity_poly.pdbx_seq_one_letter_code
_entity_poly.pdbx_strand_id
1 'polypeptide(L)'
;MRKIYAYEIDVTETEAYQKSYKGKKRSELKDSDFLFPEDRSFPIVSPQDVRDAISNFGRMKKGMSYDAFIKKLYQKAKNKGPEFVAAIPESTKKEHNLS
;
A
#
# COMPACT_ATOMS: atom_id res chain seq x y z
N MET A 1 -5.34 51.12 24.37
CA MET A 1 -4.79 50.35 23.23
C MET A 1 -5.11 48.87 23.45
N ARG A 2 -6.01 48.28 22.65
CA ARG A 2 -6.35 46.85 22.74
C ARG A 2 -5.23 46.05 22.08
N LYS A 3 -4.51 45.24 22.86
CA LYS A 3 -3.55 44.26 22.35
C LYS A 3 -4.34 43.14 21.68
N ILE A 4 -4.21 43.02 20.37
CA ILE A 4 -4.76 41.94 19.58
C ILE A 4 -3.80 40.77 19.75
N TYR A 5 -4.23 39.71 20.44
CA TYR A 5 -3.48 38.47 20.52
C TYR A 5 -3.73 37.70 19.22
N ALA A 6 -2.76 37.72 18.31
CA ALA A 6 -2.75 36.81 17.17
C ALA A 6 -2.46 35.41 17.72
N TYR A 7 -3.47 34.54 17.67
CA TYR A 7 -3.26 33.11 17.84
C TYR A 7 -2.48 32.63 16.62
N GLU A 8 -1.20 32.32 16.80
CA GLU A 8 -0.42 31.59 15.81
C GLU A 8 -0.98 30.17 15.76
N ILE A 9 -1.73 29.87 14.70
CA ILE A 9 -2.19 28.51 14.42
C ILE A 9 -0.97 27.80 13.82
N ASP A 10 -0.31 26.98 14.63
CA ASP A 10 0.78 26.12 14.19
C ASP A 10 0.19 25.01 13.29
N VAL A 11 0.18 25.24 11.98
CA VAL A 11 -0.30 24.28 10.97
C VAL A 11 0.80 23.23 10.72
N THR A 12 1.16 22.46 11.75
CA THR A 12 2.06 21.29 11.62
C THR A 12 1.31 19.95 11.63
N GLU A 13 0.00 19.95 11.50
CA GLU A 13 -0.78 18.73 11.28
C GLU A 13 -1.02 18.49 9.78
N THR A 14 0.06 18.19 9.04
CA THR A 14 -0.09 17.27 7.91
C THR A 14 -0.16 15.86 8.47
N GLU A 15 -1.20 15.55 9.25
CA GLU A 15 -1.55 14.17 9.58
C GLU A 15 -2.06 13.52 8.30
N ALA A 16 -1.14 13.21 7.39
CA ALA A 16 -1.39 12.30 6.28
C ALA A 16 -1.89 11.01 6.91
N TYR A 17 -3.22 10.80 6.90
CA TYR A 17 -3.96 9.65 7.43
C TYR A 17 -3.03 8.45 7.57
N GLN A 18 -2.45 8.27 8.76
CA GLN A 18 -1.42 7.26 8.95
C GLN A 18 -2.13 5.91 8.91
N LYS A 19 -2.19 5.34 7.72
CA LYS A 19 -2.84 4.06 7.48
C LYS A 19 -2.21 3.02 8.40
N SER A 20 -2.95 2.58 9.41
CA SER A 20 -2.47 1.56 10.33
C SER A 20 -2.52 0.20 9.64
N TYR A 21 -1.40 -0.50 9.62
CA TYR A 21 -1.22 -1.78 8.95
C TYR A 21 -1.53 -2.93 9.92
N LYS A 22 -2.83 -3.14 10.19
CA LYS A 22 -3.33 -3.99 11.31
C LYS A 22 -2.81 -3.51 12.68
N GLY A 23 -2.95 -2.21 12.94
CA GLY A 23 -2.50 -1.59 14.20
C GLY A 23 -0.99 -1.34 14.29
N LYS A 24 -0.21 -1.69 13.26
CA LYS A 24 1.22 -1.39 13.19
C LYS A 24 1.51 -0.14 12.38
N LYS A 25 2.53 0.61 12.79
CA LYS A 25 3.07 1.71 11.98
C LYS A 25 3.86 1.15 10.80
N ARG A 26 3.94 1.91 9.71
CA ARG A 26 4.74 1.53 8.54
C ARG A 26 6.20 1.22 8.88
N SER A 27 6.78 2.01 9.79
CA SER A 27 8.17 1.88 10.25
C SER A 27 8.44 0.55 10.94
N GLU A 28 7.44 -0.03 11.60
CA GLU A 28 7.50 -1.29 12.35
C GLU A 28 7.32 -2.53 11.46
N LEU A 29 6.94 -2.35 10.20
CA LEU A 29 6.81 -3.44 9.25
C LEU A 29 8.18 -3.94 8.82
N LYS A 30 8.30 -5.26 8.69
CA LYS A 30 9.51 -5.89 8.16
C LYS A 30 9.59 -5.64 6.67
N ASP A 31 10.80 -5.64 6.11
CA ASP A 31 11.00 -5.52 4.67
C ASP A 31 10.26 -6.62 3.89
N SER A 32 10.14 -7.80 4.49
CA SER A 32 9.33 -8.93 3.99
C SER A 32 7.82 -8.67 3.94
N ASP A 33 7.32 -7.59 4.52
CA ASP A 33 5.90 -7.20 4.41
C ASP A 33 5.64 -6.34 3.17
N PHE A 34 6.68 -5.78 2.55
CA PHE A 34 6.55 -4.96 1.36
C PHE A 34 6.64 -5.80 0.08
N LEU A 35 5.93 -5.40 -0.96
CA LEU A 35 6.06 -6.00 -2.29
C LEU A 35 7.42 -5.69 -2.92
N PHE A 36 7.94 -4.48 -2.66
CA PHE A 36 9.29 -4.05 -3.01
C PHE A 36 10.04 -3.64 -1.74
N PRO A 37 10.83 -4.56 -1.17
CA PRO A 37 11.61 -4.33 0.05
C PRO A 37 12.57 -3.14 -0.03
N GLU A 38 13.27 -2.99 -1.17
CA GLU A 38 14.33 -1.98 -1.37
C GLU A 38 13.86 -0.55 -1.08
N ASP A 39 12.68 -0.19 -1.55
CA ASP A 39 12.08 1.14 -1.33
C ASP A 39 10.97 1.11 -0.28
N ARG A 40 10.81 -0.04 0.40
CA ARG A 40 9.70 -0.34 1.32
C ARG A 40 8.35 0.13 0.76
N SER A 41 8.04 -0.20 -0.49
CA SER A 41 6.80 0.21 -1.17
C SER A 41 5.79 -0.93 -1.27
N PHE A 42 4.49 -0.56 -1.28
CA PHE A 42 3.35 -1.48 -1.26
C PHE A 42 3.41 -2.47 -0.09
N PRO A 43 3.15 -2.02 1.15
CA PRO A 43 2.99 -2.91 2.30
C PRO A 43 1.79 -3.83 2.10
N ILE A 44 1.99 -5.15 2.16
CA ILE A 44 0.95 -6.18 2.00
C ILE A 44 0.80 -6.92 3.34
N VAL A 45 0.00 -6.35 4.24
CA VAL A 45 -0.25 -6.93 5.58
C VAL A 45 -1.69 -7.37 5.79
N SER A 46 -2.59 -6.87 4.95
CA SER A 46 -4.01 -7.17 4.93
C SER A 46 -4.49 -7.45 3.50
N PRO A 47 -5.61 -8.17 3.33
CA PRO A 47 -6.21 -8.35 2.00
C PRO A 47 -6.55 -7.03 1.30
N GLN A 48 -6.94 -6.00 2.06
CA GLN A 48 -7.24 -4.68 1.49
C GLN A 48 -6.02 -4.04 0.82
N ASP A 49 -4.82 -4.25 1.36
CA ASP A 49 -3.59 -3.72 0.79
C ASP A 49 -3.31 -4.25 -0.62
N VAL A 50 -3.79 -5.46 -0.95
CA VAL A 50 -3.67 -6.03 -2.30
C VAL A 50 -4.48 -5.22 -3.29
N ARG A 51 -5.72 -4.85 -2.96
CA ARG A 51 -6.57 -4.01 -3.80
C ARG A 51 -5.99 -2.61 -3.93
N ASP A 52 -5.48 -2.07 -2.83
CA ASP A 52 -4.85 -0.75 -2.83
C ASP A 52 -3.57 -0.76 -3.64
N ALA A 53 -2.82 -1.86 -3.65
CA ALA A 53 -1.64 -2.00 -4.48
C ALA A 53 -1.99 -1.96 -5.97
N ILE A 54 -3.05 -2.65 -6.38
CA ILE A 54 -3.56 -2.63 -7.75
C ILE A 54 -3.99 -1.20 -8.14
N SER A 55 -4.82 -0.55 -7.32
CA SER A 55 -5.29 0.81 -7.59
C SER A 55 -4.15 1.84 -7.65
N ASN A 56 -3.13 1.68 -6.79
CA ASN A 56 -1.99 2.60 -6.75
C ASN A 56 -0.90 2.28 -7.78
N PHE A 57 -1.00 1.18 -8.55
CA PHE A 57 0.00 0.83 -9.55
C PHE A 57 0.25 1.99 -10.54
N GLY A 58 -0.80 2.64 -11.04
CA GLY A 58 -0.67 3.76 -12.00
C GLY A 58 0.04 4.99 -11.42
N ARG A 59 0.17 5.08 -10.09
CA ARG A 59 0.92 6.16 -9.40
C ARG A 59 2.36 5.76 -9.09
N MET A 60 2.72 4.50 -9.31
CA MET A 60 4.05 3.99 -9.08
C MET A 60 4.98 4.51 -10.17
N LYS A 61 6.10 5.12 -9.78
CA LYS A 61 7.12 5.64 -10.70
C LYS A 61 8.12 4.58 -11.18
N LYS A 62 7.82 3.28 -11.00
CA LYS A 62 8.71 2.20 -11.44
C LYS A 62 8.38 1.88 -12.90
N GLY A 63 9.40 1.83 -13.76
CA GLY A 63 9.26 1.49 -15.18
C GLY A 63 8.93 0.02 -15.47
N MET A 64 8.22 -0.67 -14.57
CA MET A 64 7.81 -2.05 -14.77
C MET A 64 6.41 -2.14 -15.38
N SER A 65 6.15 -3.19 -16.15
CA SER A 65 4.81 -3.44 -16.70
C SER A 65 3.81 -3.86 -15.63
N TYR A 66 2.52 -3.60 -15.89
CA TYR A 66 1.44 -4.01 -15.01
C TYR A 66 1.38 -5.53 -14.83
N ASP A 67 1.61 -6.28 -15.91
CA ASP A 67 1.65 -7.75 -15.87
C ASP A 67 2.74 -8.27 -14.92
N ALA A 68 3.96 -7.72 -15.01
CA ALA A 68 5.06 -8.08 -14.11
C ALA A 68 4.74 -7.73 -12.65
N PHE A 69 4.08 -6.59 -12.43
CA PHE A 69 3.64 -6.17 -11.10
C PHE A 69 2.60 -7.12 -10.52
N ILE A 70 1.56 -7.45 -11.29
CA ILE A 70 0.48 -8.33 -10.87
C ILE A 70 0.99 -9.75 -10.59
N LYS A 71 1.89 -10.29 -11.42
CA LYS A 71 2.54 -11.59 -11.15
C LYS A 71 3.31 -11.57 -9.84
N LYS A 72 4.08 -10.52 -9.57
CA LYS A 72 4.81 -10.36 -8.30
C LYS A 72 3.86 -10.23 -7.11
N LEU A 73 2.79 -9.44 -7.25
CA LEU A 73 1.76 -9.26 -6.22
C LEU A 73 1.03 -10.56 -5.91
N TYR A 74 0.68 -11.34 -6.94
CA TYR A 74 0.06 -12.66 -6.81
C TYR A 74 0.94 -13.64 -6.03
N GLN A 75 2.24 -13.71 -6.35
CA GLN A 75 3.17 -14.55 -5.59
C GLN A 75 3.28 -14.11 -4.12
N LYS A 76 3.33 -12.80 -3.87
CA LYS A 76 3.33 -12.26 -2.50
C LYS A 76 2.05 -12.62 -1.75
N ALA A 77 0.89 -12.51 -2.40
CA ALA A 77 -0.41 -12.87 -1.85
C ALA A 77 -0.48 -14.37 -1.52
N LYS A 78 -0.01 -15.25 -2.42
CA LYS A 78 0.07 -16.71 -2.17
C LYS A 78 0.89 -17.04 -0.93
N ASN A 79 2.04 -16.39 -0.76
CA ASN A 79 2.91 -16.59 0.40
C ASN A 79 2.30 -16.08 1.71
N LYS A 80 1.35 -15.13 1.64
CA LYS A 80 0.65 -14.58 2.81
C LYS A 80 -0.58 -15.39 3.20
N GLY A 81 -1.26 -16.00 2.23
CA GLY A 81 -2.39 -16.90 2.46
C GLY A 81 -3.58 -16.69 1.52
N PRO A 82 -4.58 -17.58 1.58
CA PRO A 82 -5.70 -17.60 0.64
C PRO A 82 -6.55 -16.31 0.64
N GLU A 83 -6.69 -15.64 1.79
CA GLU A 83 -7.44 -14.39 1.90
C GLU A 83 -6.84 -13.26 1.06
N PHE A 84 -5.51 -13.22 0.93
CA PHE A 84 -4.82 -12.22 0.11
C PHE A 84 -5.00 -12.51 -1.38
N VAL A 85 -5.00 -13.79 -1.76
CA VAL A 85 -5.24 -14.22 -3.13
C VAL A 85 -6.68 -13.91 -3.54
N ALA A 86 -7.64 -14.13 -2.63
CA ALA A 86 -9.04 -13.80 -2.82
C ALA A 86 -9.30 -12.29 -2.99
N ALA A 87 -8.41 -11.43 -2.47
CA ALA A 87 -8.52 -9.99 -2.63
C ALA A 87 -8.15 -9.48 -4.03
N ILE A 88 -7.43 -10.27 -4.82
CA ILE A 88 -7.14 -9.95 -6.22
C ILE A 88 -8.43 -10.09 -7.03
N PRO A 89 -8.85 -9.06 -7.78
CA PRO A 89 -10.04 -9.11 -8.61
C PRO A 89 -9.97 -10.27 -9.62
N GLU A 90 -11.08 -10.97 -9.77
CA GLU A 90 -11.15 -12.14 -10.66
C GLU A 90 -10.92 -11.76 -12.13
N SER A 91 -11.33 -10.56 -12.53
CA SER A 91 -11.01 -9.99 -13.85
C SER A 91 -9.50 -9.93 -14.09
N THR A 92 -8.74 -9.42 -13.10
CA THR A 92 -7.28 -9.34 -13.17
C THR A 92 -6.64 -10.72 -13.22
N LYS A 93 -7.15 -11.70 -12.48
CA LYS A 93 -6.62 -13.07 -12.56
C LYS A 93 -6.79 -13.68 -13.94
N LYS A 94 -7.97 -13.50 -14.55
CA LYS A 94 -8.25 -14.01 -15.89
C LYS A 94 -7.42 -13.30 -16.96
N GLU A 95 -7.36 -11.97 -16.92
CA GLU A 95 -6.63 -11.16 -17.90
C GLU A 95 -5.13 -11.47 -17.90
N HIS A 96 -4.56 -11.78 -16.73
CA HIS A 96 -3.13 -12.04 -16.56
C HIS A 96 -2.78 -13.53 -16.41
N ASN A 97 -3.72 -14.44 -16.66
CA ASN A 97 -3.55 -15.89 -16.54
C ASN A 97 -2.93 -16.33 -15.18
N LEU A 98 -3.46 -15.81 -14.08
CA LEU A 98 -3.04 -16.15 -12.72
C LEU A 98 -3.83 -17.38 -12.22
N SER A 99 -3.15 -18.52 -12.02
CA SER A 99 -3.71 -19.75 -11.46
C SER A 99 -2.94 -20.30 -10.25
#